data_AF-A3WS35-F1
#
_entry.id   AF-A3WS35-F1
#
_cell.length_a   1.000
_cell.length_b   1.000
_cell.length_c   1.000
_cell.angle_alpha   90.00
_cell.angle_beta   90.00
_cell.angle_gamma   90.00
#
_symmetry.space_group_name_H-M   'P 1'
#
loop_
_entity.id
_entity.type
_entity.pdbx_description
1 polymer ?
#
loop_
_entity_poly.entity_id
_entity_poly.type
_entity_poly.pdbx_seq_one_letter_code
_entity_poly.pdbx_strand_id
1 'polypeptide(L)' 'MRKLIAFDDETMTALTQLGHDRMATLQDLADEAFADLLKKHGRPIDLKDALRRSAGVKRKKS' A
#
# COMPACT_ATOMS: atom_id res chain seq x y z
N MET A 1 16.38 3.39 -6.99
CA MET A 1 16.96 2.35 -6.11
C MET A 1 16.04 1.14 -6.12
N ARG A 2 16.56 -0.07 -6.33
CA ARG A 2 15.79 -1.31 -6.21
C ARG A 2 15.74 -1.74 -4.74
N LYS A 3 14.55 -1.93 -4.19
CA LYS A 3 14.35 -2.55 -2.87
C LYS A 3 13.93 -4.01 -3.11
N LEU A 4 14.47 -4.94 -2.33
CA LEU A 4 14.13 -6.36 -2.38
C LEU A 4 13.45 -6.72 -1.05
N ILE A 5 12.33 -7.41 -1.13
CA ILE A 5 11.59 -7.94 0.01
C ILE A 5 11.55 -9.45 -0.18
N ALA A 6 12.04 -10.20 0.80
CA ALA A 6 11.96 -11.64 0.82
C ALA A 6 10.67 -12.09 1.48
N PHE A 7 10.04 -13.11 0.91
CA PHE A 7 8.94 -13.84 1.50
C PHE A 7 9.38 -15.29 1.66
N ASP A 8 8.95 -15.94 2.74
CA ASP A 8 9.01 -17.40 2.82
C ASP A 8 7.99 -18.02 1.84
N ASP A 9 8.19 -19.31 1.54
CA ASP A 9 7.41 -20.02 0.54
C ASP A 9 5.91 -20.12 0.91
N GLU A 10 5.59 -20.23 2.19
CA GLU A 10 4.22 -20.31 2.68
C GLU A 10 3.50 -18.98 2.46
N THR A 11 4.11 -17.88 2.88
CA THR A 11 3.59 -16.53 2.66
C THR A 11 3.42 -16.22 1.18
N MET A 12 4.39 -16.58 0.33
CA MET A 12 4.30 -16.34 -1.12
C MET A 12 3.16 -17.14 -1.77
N THR A 13 2.95 -18.38 -1.31
CA THR A 13 1.85 -19.22 -1.77
C THR A 13 0.51 -18.60 -1.39
N ALA A 14 0.35 -18.17 -0.14
CA ALA A 14 -0.87 -17.53 0.35
C ALA A 14 -1.16 -16.21 -0.39
N LEU A 15 -0.15 -15.37 -0.64
CA LEU A 15 -0.30 -14.12 -1.40
C LEU A 15 -0.71 -14.39 -2.86
N THR A 16 -0.17 -15.45 -3.46
CA THR A 16 -0.53 -15.84 -4.83
C THR A 16 -1.98 -16.32 -4.92
N GLN A 17 -2.42 -17.15 -3.97
CA GLN A 17 -3.81 -17.60 -3.87
C GLN A 17 -4.77 -16.43 -3.66
N LEU A 18 -4.43 -15.52 -2.73
CA LEU A 18 -5.22 -14.31 -2.48
C LEU A 18 -5.33 -13.42 -3.73
N GLY A 19 -4.26 -13.28 -4.50
CA GLY A 19 -4.27 -12.56 -5.77
C GLY A 19 -5.23 -13.20 -6.77
N HIS A 20 -5.18 -14.53 -6.92
CA HIS A 20 -6.10 -15.26 -7.79
C HIS A 20 -7.56 -15.08 -7.38
N ASP A 21 -7.87 -15.24 -6.09
CA ASP A 21 -9.22 -15.11 -5.55
C ASP A 21 -9.81 -13.71 -5.70
N ARG A 22 -8.96 -12.67 -5.61
CA ARG A 22 -9.36 -11.27 -5.78
C ARG A 22 -9.23 -10.76 -7.22
N MET A 23 -8.79 -11.60 -8.16
CA MET A 23 -8.41 -11.20 -9.52
C MET A 23 -7.43 -10.01 -9.54
N ALA A 24 -6.47 -10.01 -8.62
CA ALA A 24 -5.50 -8.94 -8.39
C ALA A 24 -4.07 -9.46 -8.55
N THR A 25 -3.15 -8.56 -8.91
CA THR A 25 -1.72 -8.89 -8.94
C THR A 25 -1.10 -8.78 -7.56
N LEU A 26 0.06 -9.40 -7.35
CA LEU A 26 0.84 -9.22 -6.13
C LEU A 26 1.19 -7.74 -5.87
N GLN A 27 1.38 -6.96 -6.94
CA GLN A 27 1.65 -5.52 -6.85
C GLN A 27 0.43 -4.77 -6.30
N ASP A 28 -0.77 -5.09 -6.77
CA ASP A 28 -2.01 -4.45 -6.27
C ASP A 28 -2.22 -4.76 -4.78
N LEU A 29 -1.96 -6.00 -4.37
CA LEU A 29 -2.00 -6.39 -2.95
C LEU A 29 -0.97 -5.64 -2.11
N ALA A 30 0.25 -5.46 -2.64
CA ALA A 30 1.30 -4.72 -1.97
C ALA A 30 0.94 -3.23 -1.84
N ASP A 31 0.43 -2.61 -2.90
CA ASP A 31 0.02 -1.21 -2.89
C ASP A 31 -1.13 -0.95 -1.90
N GLU A 32 -2.12 -1.86 -1.83
CA GLU A 32 -3.19 -1.83 -0.82
C GLU A 32 -2.62 -1.93 0.60
N ALA A 33 -1.78 -2.95 0.86
CA ALA A 33 -1.20 -3.18 2.18
C ALA A 33 -0.31 -2.02 2.65
N PHE A 34 0.51 -1.45 1.77
CA PHE A 34 1.35 -0.30 2.11
C PHE A 34 0.54 0.96 2.31
N ALA A 35 -0.48 1.22 1.49
CA ALA A 35 -1.35 2.38 1.67
C ALA A 35 -2.06 2.32 3.03
N ASP A 36 -2.62 1.17 3.40
CA ASP A 36 -3.29 0.98 4.68
C ASP A 36 -2.33 1.11 5.86
N LEU A 37 -1.12 0.53 5.76
CA LEU A 37 -0.08 0.67 6.77
C LEU A 37 0.32 2.13 6.99
N LEU A 38 0.58 2.87 5.92
CA LEU A 38 0.98 4.28 5.98
C LEU A 38 -0.15 5.15 6.54
N LYS A 39 -1.38 4.92 6.09
CA LYS A 39 -2.57 5.61 6.57
C LYS A 39 -2.79 5.42 8.08
N LYS A 40 -2.66 4.18 8.58
CA LYS A 40 -2.77 3.86 10.01
C LYS A 40 -1.77 4.65 10.87
N HIS A 41 -0.59 4.94 10.34
CA HIS A 41 0.46 5.70 11.03
C HIS A 41 0.46 7.19 10.68
N GLY A 42 -0.59 7.70 10.04
CA GLY A 42 -0.71 9.10 9.66
C GLY A 42 0.35 9.55 8.64
N ARG A 43 0.98 8.63 7.91
CA ARG A 43 1.91 8.95 6.84
C ARG A 43 1.17 9.22 5.52
N PRO A 44 1.73 10.04 4.61
CA PRO A 44 1.18 10.19 3.28
C PRO A 44 1.34 8.87 2.49
N ILE A 45 0.30 8.50 1.75
CA ILE A 45 0.28 7.25 0.97
C ILE A 45 0.88 7.40 -0.44
N ASP A 46 0.86 8.62 -0.98
CA ASP A 46 1.46 8.97 -2.27
C ASP A 46 2.05 10.40 -2.25
N LEU A 47 2.75 10.77 -3.33
CA LEU A 47 3.34 12.11 -3.48
C LEU A 47 2.27 13.22 -3.45
N LYS A 48 1.08 12.95 -4.00
CA LYS A 48 0.00 13.94 -4.09
C LYS A 48 -0.58 14.26 -2.71
N ASP A 49 -0.77 13.25 -1.87
CA ASP A 49 -1.19 13.36 -0.47
C ASP A 49 -0.13 14.08 0.35
N ALA A 50 1.16 13.77 0.12
CA ALA A 50 2.26 14.47 0.76
C ALA A 50 2.24 15.97 0.43
N LEU A 51 2.14 16.32 -0.85
CA LEU A 51 2.09 17.71 -1.31
C LEU A 51 0.88 18.47 -0.74
N ARG A 52 -0.30 17.86 -0.71
CA ARG A 52 -1.50 18.48 -0.12
C ARG A 52 -1.37 18.78 1.36
N ARG A 53 -0.77 17.85 2.12
CA ARG A 53 -0.51 18.04 3.56
C ARG A 53 0.51 19.16 3.78
N SER A 54 1.59 19.18 3.00
CA SER A 54 2.59 20.26 3.06
C SER A 54 2.00 21.62 2.70
N ALA A 55 1.04 21.66 1.76
CA ALA A 55 0.32 22.88 1.39
C ALA A 55 -0.77 23.30 2.40
N GLY A 56 -0.95 22.59 3.53
CA GLY A 56 -1.93 22.93 4.56
C GLY A 56 -3.39 22.74 4.14
N VAL A 57 -3.67 22.05 3.03
CA VAL A 57 -5.03 21.79 2.55
C VAL A 57 -5.66 20.72 3.45
N LYS A 58 -6.38 21.14 4.49
CA LYS A 58 -7.12 20.20 5.35
C LYS A 58 -8.19 19.49 4.53
N ARG A 59 -8.17 18.16 4.53
CA ARG A 59 -9.26 17.34 3.98
C ARG A 59 -10.53 17.69 4.75
N LYS A 60 -11.50 18.35 4.09
CA LYS A 60 -12.86 18.55 4.61
C LYS A 60 -13.42 17.15 4.90
N LYS A 61 -13.66 16.81 6.17
CA LYS A 61 -14.42 15.62 6.53
C LYS A 61 -15.88 15.91 6.12
N SER A 62 -16.39 15.16 5.15
CA SER A 62 -17.84 14.98 4.94
C SER A 62 -18.30 13.81 5.79
#